data_AF-A0A356KWG5-F1
#
_entry.id   AF-A0A356KWG5-F1
#
_cell.length_a   1.000
_cell.length_b   1.000
_cell.length_c   1.000
_cell.angle_alpha   90.00
_cell.angle_beta   90.00
_cell.angle_gamma   90.00
#
_symmetry.space_group_name_H-M   'P 1'
#
loop_
_entity.id
_entity.type
_entity.pdbx_description
1 polymer ?
#
loop_
_entity_poly.entity_id
_entity_poly.type
_entity_poly.pdbx_seq_one_letter_code
_entity_poly.pdbx_strand_id
1 'polypeptide(L)'
;MAERGQAASSSGRFQRAIERREAAVVVAPKASAGKRRLLPFEIQLMQAGKTEALFRPGPFDELRVFQRRVDASRHMRAKRHSLEFLTWLSPHDQGSEAYRAYGVFQLEEAQPLVDLRRQQSFWLRLRAEHGLRTLPQARVRGLRKAADGLPREGRLEIEPRLASGPYQRNGQRDLSQGDVCGLMRDHASGFERVAWMEEAFRSEVPRGMALHRYYLDADLSVYLVRQIGLAKTVCVLSASEEARARGLLIYPKRRPLTYEDAA
;
A
#
# COMPACT_ATOMS: atom_id res chain seq x y z
N MET A 1 -49.62 13.77 -73.18
CA MET A 1 -49.66 14.93 -72.27
C MET A 1 -49.78 14.37 -70.85
N ALA A 2 -48.69 14.31 -70.07
CA ALA A 2 -48.14 15.43 -69.27
C ALA A 2 -49.08 15.66 -68.05
N GLU A 3 -48.73 15.56 -66.76
CA GLU A 3 -47.50 15.78 -65.97
C GLU A 3 -47.60 14.96 -64.66
N ARG A 4 -46.52 14.31 -64.19
CA ARG A 4 -45.60 14.77 -63.13
C ARG A 4 -46.25 15.35 -61.86
N GLY A 5 -45.98 14.70 -60.73
CA GLY A 5 -46.20 15.23 -59.38
C GLY A 5 -45.48 14.38 -58.34
N GLN A 6 -44.16 14.54 -58.23
CA GLN A 6 -43.37 14.08 -57.08
C GLN A 6 -43.72 14.92 -55.85
N ALA A 7 -43.96 14.27 -54.71
CA ALA A 7 -43.75 14.86 -53.40
C ALA A 7 -43.04 13.83 -52.51
N ALA A 8 -41.82 14.19 -52.14
CA ALA A 8 -40.92 13.42 -51.31
C ALA A 8 -41.20 13.64 -49.82
N SER A 9 -40.72 12.69 -49.02
CA SER A 9 -40.04 12.93 -47.75
C SER A 9 -40.82 13.61 -46.62
N SER A 10 -41.18 12.85 -45.59
CA SER A 10 -40.64 13.03 -44.22
C SER A 10 -41.48 12.32 -43.15
N SER A 11 -41.18 11.05 -42.86
CA SER A 11 -41.62 10.45 -41.58
C SER A 11 -40.68 9.35 -41.05
N GLY A 12 -39.46 9.26 -41.60
CA GLY A 12 -38.40 8.34 -41.14
C GLY A 12 -37.48 8.92 -40.07
N ARG A 13 -37.97 9.77 -39.16
CA ARG A 13 -37.15 10.42 -38.10
C ARG A 13 -37.75 10.41 -36.69
N PHE A 14 -38.70 9.53 -36.40
CA PHE A 14 -39.29 9.39 -35.06
C PHE A 14 -39.21 7.98 -34.43
N GLN A 15 -38.34 7.11 -34.95
CA GLN A 15 -38.17 5.74 -34.42
C GLN A 15 -36.72 5.35 -34.09
N ARG A 16 -35.80 6.31 -33.99
CA ARG A 16 -34.43 6.09 -33.49
C ARG A 16 -33.95 7.21 -32.59
N ALA A 17 -34.63 7.38 -31.46
CA ALA A 17 -34.10 8.15 -30.33
C ALA A 17 -34.93 7.79 -29.10
N ILE A 18 -34.48 6.77 -28.37
CA ILE A 18 -34.53 6.54 -26.91
C ILE A 18 -34.27 5.03 -26.70
N GLU A 19 -33.19 4.52 -27.30
CA GLU A 19 -32.48 3.31 -26.86
C GLU A 19 -31.52 3.69 -25.72
N ARG A 20 -32.02 4.38 -24.69
CA ARG A 20 -31.21 4.78 -23.55
C ARG A 20 -32.01 4.69 -22.27
N ARG A 21 -31.44 3.88 -21.37
CA ARG A 21 -31.75 3.71 -19.94
C ARG A 21 -32.81 2.65 -19.65
N GLU A 22 -32.32 1.42 -19.57
CA GLU A 22 -32.43 0.60 -18.36
C GLU A 22 -31.44 -0.57 -18.47
N ALA A 23 -30.15 -0.23 -18.61
CA ALA A 23 -29.13 -1.15 -18.13
C ALA A 23 -29.27 -1.12 -16.61
N ALA A 24 -29.80 -2.21 -16.06
CA ALA A 24 -29.82 -2.47 -14.63
C ALA A 24 -28.48 -2.01 -14.07
N VAL A 25 -28.53 -1.02 -13.17
CA VAL A 25 -27.40 -0.63 -12.35
C VAL A 25 -27.09 -1.87 -11.52
N VAL A 26 -26.19 -2.71 -12.03
CA VAL A 26 -25.48 -3.68 -11.21
C VAL A 26 -24.68 -2.81 -10.27
N VAL A 27 -25.28 -2.52 -9.12
CA VAL A 27 -24.59 -1.93 -7.98
C VAL A 27 -23.42 -2.85 -7.73
N ALA A 28 -22.22 -2.38 -8.10
CA ALA A 28 -21.00 -3.09 -7.85
C ALA A 28 -21.01 -3.51 -6.37
N PRO A 29 -20.56 -4.74 -6.04
CA PRO A 29 -20.52 -5.17 -4.66
C PRO A 29 -19.78 -4.10 -3.86
N LYS A 30 -20.47 -3.60 -2.83
CA LYS A 30 -19.91 -2.73 -1.78
C LYS A 30 -18.51 -3.25 -1.50
N ALA A 31 -17.49 -2.41 -1.70
CA ALA A 31 -16.09 -2.73 -1.35
C ALA A 31 -16.12 -3.54 -0.05
N SER A 32 -15.57 -4.75 -0.10
CA SER A 32 -15.59 -5.67 1.03
C SER A 32 -15.25 -4.84 2.25
N ALA A 33 -16.21 -4.76 3.17
CA ALA A 33 -16.10 -3.98 4.36
C ALA A 33 -15.06 -4.69 5.25
N GLY A 34 -13.78 -4.53 4.91
CA GLY A 34 -12.67 -5.30 5.44
C GLY A 34 -12.73 -5.32 6.96
N LYS A 35 -12.50 -6.50 7.53
CA LYS A 35 -12.34 -6.67 8.97
C LYS A 35 -11.30 -5.65 9.43
N ARG A 36 -11.66 -4.78 10.38
CA ARG A 36 -10.70 -3.81 10.91
C ARG A 36 -9.72 -4.56 11.79
N ARG A 37 -8.44 -4.30 11.58
CA ARG A 37 -7.34 -4.88 12.35
C ARG A 37 -6.76 -3.80 13.26
N LEU A 38 -6.39 -4.17 14.48
CA LEU A 38 -5.58 -3.34 15.36
C LEU A 38 -4.22 -4.01 15.59
N LEU A 39 -3.17 -3.20 15.58
CA LEU A 39 -1.87 -3.57 16.11
C LEU A 39 -1.91 -3.31 17.63
N PRO A 40 -1.74 -4.34 18.49
CA PRO A 40 -1.89 -4.18 19.93
C PRO A 40 -0.61 -3.68 20.63
N PHE A 41 0.47 -3.41 19.90
CA PHE A 41 1.75 -2.98 20.46
C PHE A 41 2.47 -2.01 19.54
N GLU A 42 3.47 -1.31 20.07
CA GLU A 42 4.36 -0.48 19.26
C GLU A 42 5.50 -1.33 18.73
N ILE A 43 5.81 -1.25 17.43
CA ILE A 43 7.06 -1.77 16.86
C ILE A 43 8.04 -0.62 16.76
N GLN A 44 9.23 -0.81 17.33
CA GLN A 44 10.28 0.18 17.39
C GLN A 44 11.55 -0.31 16.70
N LEU A 45 12.30 0.63 16.17
CA LEU A 45 13.65 0.44 15.70
C LEU A 45 14.63 0.89 16.79
N MET A 46 15.52 -0.02 17.20
CA MET A 46 16.58 0.28 18.13
C MET A 46 17.84 0.71 17.40
N GLN A 47 18.39 1.85 17.80
CA GLN A 47 19.64 2.38 17.30
C GLN A 47 20.61 2.67 18.46
N ALA A 48 21.88 2.89 18.14
CA ALA A 48 22.86 3.31 19.14
C ALA A 48 22.42 4.64 19.78
N GLY A 49 21.87 4.57 21.00
CA GLY A 49 21.46 5.70 21.82
C GLY A 49 20.07 6.28 21.53
N LYS A 50 19.27 5.69 20.65
CA LYS A 50 17.87 6.12 20.46
C LYS A 50 16.95 4.99 19.97
N THR A 51 15.68 5.07 20.35
CA THR A 51 14.60 4.22 19.84
C THR A 51 13.65 5.06 19.00
N GLU A 52 13.23 4.53 17.86
CA GLU A 52 12.32 5.21 16.94
C GLU A 52 11.10 4.34 16.67
N ALA A 53 9.91 4.85 16.95
CA ALA A 53 8.68 4.11 16.74
C ALA A 53 8.37 4.00 15.23
N LEU A 54 8.36 2.78 14.70
CA LEU A 54 8.03 2.50 13.31
C LEU A 54 6.51 2.42 13.12
N PHE A 55 5.85 1.58 13.93
CA PHE A 55 4.40 1.34 13.87
C PHE A 55 3.80 1.47 15.27
N ARG A 56 2.88 2.42 15.46
CA ARG A 56 2.20 2.63 16.74
C ARG A 56 1.07 1.62 16.94
N PRO A 57 0.69 1.33 18.20
CA PRO A 57 -0.54 0.62 18.50
C PRO A 57 -1.75 1.35 17.91
N GLY A 58 -2.79 0.60 17.55
CA GLY A 58 -4.04 1.13 17.03
C GLY A 58 -4.39 0.59 15.63
N PRO A 59 -5.26 1.31 14.88
CA PRO A 59 -5.75 0.87 13.57
C PRO A 59 -4.61 0.45 12.66
N PHE A 60 -4.69 -0.73 12.05
CA PHE A 60 -3.67 -1.29 11.20
C PHE A 60 -4.10 -1.24 9.72
N ASP A 61 -3.19 -0.81 8.85
CA ASP A 61 -3.36 -0.80 7.39
C ASP A 61 -2.02 -1.20 6.75
N GLU A 62 -2.05 -2.23 5.91
CA GLU A 62 -0.87 -2.78 5.22
C GLU A 62 -0.30 -1.85 4.15
N LEU A 63 -0.96 -0.72 3.90
CA LEU A 63 -0.50 0.32 3.00
C LEU A 63 0.19 1.48 3.74
N ARG A 64 0.54 1.32 5.02
CA ARG A 64 1.34 2.31 5.76
C ARG A 64 2.83 2.11 5.54
N VAL A 65 3.57 3.22 5.54
CA VAL A 65 5.03 3.19 5.43
C VAL A 65 5.70 4.20 6.35
N PHE A 66 6.76 3.77 7.02
CA PHE A 66 7.66 4.64 7.76
C PHE A 66 8.92 4.90 6.92
N GLN A 67 9.40 6.14 6.81
CA GLN A 67 10.62 6.47 6.06
C GLN A 67 11.63 7.20 6.95
N ARG A 68 12.90 6.82 6.80
CA ARG A 68 14.04 7.57 7.36
C ARG A 68 15.20 7.67 6.38
N ARG A 69 15.99 8.73 6.52
CA ARG A 69 17.27 8.90 5.83
C ARG A 69 18.38 8.34 6.67
N VAL A 70 19.34 7.72 5.99
CA VAL A 70 20.51 7.13 6.62
C VAL A 70 21.75 7.59 5.86
N ASP A 71 22.79 7.99 6.58
CA ASP A 71 24.06 8.40 5.97
C ASP A 71 24.76 7.19 5.35
N ALA A 72 24.65 7.04 4.03
CA ALA A 72 25.30 5.98 3.29
C ALA A 72 26.79 6.25 3.08
N SER A 73 27.31 7.47 3.28
CA SER A 73 28.74 7.76 3.18
C SER A 73 29.50 7.20 4.39
N ARG A 74 28.89 7.27 5.58
CA ARG A 74 29.35 6.52 6.76
C ARG A 74 29.20 5.01 6.57
N HIS A 75 28.15 4.53 5.89
CA HIS A 75 27.96 3.09 5.62
C HIS A 75 28.77 2.53 4.45
N MET A 76 29.19 3.35 3.48
CA MET A 76 30.09 2.92 2.40
C MET A 76 31.54 2.86 2.88
N ARG A 77 31.93 3.71 3.85
CA ARG A 77 33.25 3.61 4.52
C ARG A 77 33.27 2.61 5.66
N ALA A 78 32.14 2.42 6.35
CA ALA A 78 32.00 1.43 7.39
C ALA A 78 31.13 0.28 6.88
N LYS A 79 31.78 -0.86 6.55
CA LYS A 79 31.18 -2.21 6.52
C LYS A 79 30.54 -2.61 7.89
N ARG A 80 29.83 -1.69 8.57
CA ARG A 80 29.43 -1.80 9.98
C ARG A 80 27.92 -1.68 10.21
N HIS A 81 27.14 -1.16 9.27
CA HIS A 81 25.68 -1.20 9.39
C HIS A 81 25.13 -2.34 8.54
N SER A 82 25.32 -3.54 9.07
CA SER A 82 24.78 -4.78 8.52
C SER A 82 23.49 -5.21 9.20
N LEU A 83 23.14 -4.61 10.36
CA LEU A 83 22.03 -5.04 11.19
C LEU A 83 21.11 -3.90 11.59
N GLU A 84 19.81 -4.18 11.62
CA GLU A 84 18.81 -3.33 12.30
C GLU A 84 17.98 -4.17 13.28
N PHE A 85 17.89 -3.71 14.51
CA PHE A 85 17.18 -4.40 15.58
C PHE A 85 15.79 -3.81 15.76
N LEU A 86 14.77 -4.65 15.67
CA LEU A 86 13.40 -4.27 15.95
C LEU A 86 12.97 -4.85 17.30
N THR A 87 12.32 -4.02 18.09
CA THR A 87 11.68 -4.40 19.34
C THR A 87 10.19 -4.10 19.26
N TRP A 88 9.44 -4.68 20.18
CA TRP A 88 8.07 -4.28 20.42
C TRP A 88 7.86 -3.93 21.89
N LEU A 89 6.91 -3.03 22.13
CA LEU A 89 6.55 -2.53 23.45
C LEU A 89 5.02 -2.56 23.61
N SER A 90 4.54 -3.17 24.68
CA SER A 90 3.10 -3.15 25.01
C SER A 90 2.67 -1.74 25.40
N PRO A 91 1.41 -1.32 25.12
CA PRO A 91 0.87 -0.06 25.61
C PRO A 91 0.97 0.09 27.13
N HIS A 92 0.84 -1.00 27.90
CA HIS A 92 0.97 -0.99 29.36
C HIS A 92 2.42 -0.77 29.85
N ASP A 93 3.40 -1.03 28.99
CA ASP A 93 4.82 -0.91 29.28
C ASP A 93 5.39 0.44 28.81
N GLN A 94 4.55 1.38 28.34
CA GLN A 94 4.99 2.70 27.92
C GLN A 94 5.68 3.46 29.06
N GLY A 95 6.87 3.99 28.78
CA GLY A 95 7.70 4.67 29.78
C GLY A 95 8.57 3.72 30.63
N SER A 96 8.45 2.40 30.43
CA SER A 96 9.38 1.41 30.98
C SER A 96 10.47 1.04 29.97
N GLU A 97 11.50 0.33 30.43
CA GLU A 97 12.52 -0.29 29.58
C GLU A 97 12.20 -1.75 29.21
N ALA A 98 10.94 -2.19 29.34
CA ALA A 98 10.50 -3.57 29.12
C ALA A 98 10.38 -3.96 27.62
N TYR A 99 11.36 -3.57 26.81
CA TYR A 99 11.41 -3.88 25.38
C TYR A 99 11.58 -5.38 25.14
N ARG A 100 10.77 -5.92 24.23
CA ARG A 100 10.85 -7.32 23.81
C ARG A 100 11.36 -7.42 22.38
N ALA A 101 12.08 -8.48 22.07
CA ALA A 101 12.61 -8.67 20.72
C ALA A 101 11.48 -8.90 19.71
N TYR A 102 11.49 -8.12 18.63
CA TYR A 102 10.64 -8.36 17.47
C TYR A 102 11.41 -9.12 16.40
N GLY A 103 12.66 -8.72 16.15
CA GLY A 103 13.57 -9.44 15.27
C GLY A 103 14.73 -8.57 14.77
N VAL A 104 15.52 -9.08 13.83
CA VAL A 104 16.72 -8.42 13.33
C VAL A 104 16.77 -8.51 11.81
N PHE A 105 16.92 -7.37 11.13
CA PHE A 105 17.25 -7.37 9.70
C PHE A 105 18.74 -7.58 9.51
N GLN A 106 19.10 -8.49 8.61
CA GLN A 106 20.44 -8.58 8.04
C GLN A 106 20.46 -7.88 6.68
N LEU A 107 21.02 -6.68 6.62
CA LEU A 107 20.97 -5.81 5.44
C LEU A 107 21.80 -6.34 4.26
N GLU A 108 22.74 -7.25 4.53
CA GLU A 108 23.56 -7.90 3.50
C GLU A 108 22.79 -9.00 2.77
N GLU A 109 21.72 -9.55 3.37
CA GLU A 109 20.83 -10.53 2.77
C GLU A 109 19.71 -9.87 1.93
N ALA A 110 19.83 -8.58 1.65
CA ALA A 110 18.82 -7.86 0.89
C ALA A 110 18.75 -8.35 -0.56
N GLN A 111 17.54 -8.64 -1.03
CA GLN A 111 17.30 -9.00 -2.42
C GLN A 111 16.87 -7.78 -3.24
N PRO A 112 17.09 -7.76 -4.57
CA PRO A 112 16.56 -6.70 -5.43
C PRO A 112 15.03 -6.60 -5.30
N LEU A 113 14.51 -5.37 -5.20
CA LEU A 113 13.07 -5.16 -5.21
C LEU A 113 12.51 -5.51 -6.60
N VAL A 114 11.47 -6.34 -6.65
CA VAL A 114 10.87 -6.76 -7.92
C VAL A 114 10.10 -5.63 -8.62
N ASP A 115 10.11 -5.68 -9.94
CA ASP A 115 9.17 -4.91 -10.76
C ASP A 115 7.85 -5.69 -10.86
N LEU A 116 6.80 -5.20 -10.19
CA LEU A 116 5.49 -5.84 -10.18
C LEU A 116 4.92 -6.03 -11.59
N ARG A 117 5.28 -5.17 -12.56
CA ARG A 117 4.83 -5.30 -13.96
C ARG A 117 5.34 -6.57 -14.64
N ARG A 118 6.45 -7.13 -14.12
CA ARG A 118 7.06 -8.35 -14.62
C ARG A 118 6.58 -9.60 -13.89
N GLN A 119 5.82 -9.45 -12.80
CA GLN A 119 5.29 -10.57 -12.02
C GLN A 119 4.04 -11.16 -12.67
N GLN A 120 4.23 -12.13 -13.58
CA GLN A 120 3.12 -12.72 -14.34
C GLN A 120 2.06 -13.40 -13.45
N SER A 121 2.47 -14.07 -12.38
CA SER A 121 1.57 -14.79 -11.47
C SER A 121 0.53 -13.87 -10.83
N PHE A 122 0.93 -12.68 -10.42
CA PHE A 122 0.03 -11.64 -9.90
C PHE A 122 -1.02 -11.23 -10.94
N TRP A 123 -0.59 -10.92 -12.16
CA TRP A 123 -1.47 -10.45 -13.23
C TRP A 123 -2.42 -11.53 -13.73
N LEU A 124 -1.97 -12.78 -13.79
CA LEU A 124 -2.84 -13.92 -14.14
C LEU A 124 -3.97 -14.09 -13.12
N ARG A 125 -3.64 -13.98 -11.83
CA ARG A 125 -4.63 -14.07 -10.74
C ARG A 125 -5.66 -12.96 -10.80
N LEU A 126 -5.22 -11.71 -10.94
CA LEU A 126 -6.12 -10.56 -11.08
C LEU A 126 -6.99 -10.63 -12.34
N ARG A 127 -6.44 -11.15 -13.44
CA ARG A 127 -7.20 -11.33 -14.68
C ARG A 127 -8.25 -12.42 -14.53
N ALA A 128 -7.91 -13.55 -13.90
CA ALA A 128 -8.82 -14.67 -13.71
C ALA A 128 -9.98 -14.30 -12.77
N GLU A 129 -9.70 -13.61 -11.67
CA GLU A 129 -10.70 -13.32 -10.63
C GLU A 129 -11.50 -12.03 -10.89
N HIS A 130 -10.88 -11.03 -11.53
CA HIS A 130 -11.49 -9.69 -11.69
C HIS A 130 -11.59 -9.21 -13.14
N GLY A 131 -11.09 -9.99 -14.10
CA GLY A 131 -11.05 -9.60 -15.51
C GLY A 131 -10.07 -8.45 -15.81
N LEU A 132 -9.20 -8.10 -14.86
CA LEU A 132 -8.31 -6.95 -14.96
C LEU A 132 -7.04 -7.31 -15.72
N ARG A 133 -6.66 -6.46 -16.68
CA ARG A 133 -5.40 -6.63 -17.45
C ARG A 133 -4.21 -5.92 -16.80
N THR A 134 -4.50 -4.91 -15.99
CA THR A 134 -3.52 -4.01 -15.37
C THR A 134 -4.12 -3.41 -14.10
N LEU A 135 -3.25 -2.96 -13.19
CA LEU A 135 -3.63 -2.04 -12.13
C LEU A 135 -2.96 -0.69 -12.41
N PRO A 136 -3.59 0.41 -12.03
CA PRO A 136 -2.94 1.70 -12.18
C PRO A 136 -1.79 1.81 -11.17
N GLN A 137 -0.77 2.55 -11.56
CA GLN A 137 0.45 2.68 -10.76
C GLN A 137 0.16 3.42 -9.47
N ALA A 138 0.85 3.06 -8.39
CA ALA A 138 0.79 3.77 -7.12
C ALA A 138 1.04 5.29 -7.28
N ARG A 139 1.73 5.74 -8.35
CA ARG A 139 2.10 7.14 -8.64
C ARG A 139 0.93 8.14 -8.84
N VAL A 140 -0.32 7.70 -8.96
CA VAL A 140 -1.43 8.64 -9.18
C VAL A 140 -1.56 9.64 -8.01
N ARG A 141 -2.01 10.87 -8.32
CA ARG A 141 -1.88 12.16 -7.58
C ARG A 141 -1.86 12.15 -6.04
N GLY A 142 -2.47 11.19 -5.35
CA GLY A 142 -2.45 11.11 -3.88
C GLY A 142 -1.09 10.70 -3.30
N LEU A 143 -0.54 9.60 -3.81
CA LEU A 143 0.66 8.97 -3.26
C LEU A 143 1.95 9.73 -3.59
N ARG A 144 2.05 10.24 -4.82
CA ARG A 144 3.19 11.07 -5.22
C ARG A 144 3.29 12.35 -4.39
N LYS A 145 2.18 13.06 -4.16
CA LYS A 145 2.18 14.27 -3.31
C LYS A 145 2.59 13.95 -1.88
N ALA A 146 2.13 12.82 -1.36
CA ALA A 146 2.49 12.37 -0.02
C ALA A 146 3.99 12.00 0.06
N ALA A 147 4.53 11.32 -0.96
CA ALA A 147 5.95 11.00 -1.07
C ALA A 147 6.85 12.23 -1.26
N ASP A 148 6.45 13.17 -2.11
CA ASP A 148 7.18 14.42 -2.39
C ASP A 148 7.16 15.37 -1.18
N GLY A 149 6.11 15.31 -0.35
CA GLY A 149 5.95 16.11 0.88
C GLY A 149 6.54 15.48 2.14
N LEU A 150 7.22 14.33 2.04
CA LEU A 150 7.77 13.66 3.20
C LEU A 150 8.91 14.47 3.83
N PRO A 151 8.84 14.76 5.14
CA PRO A 151 9.98 15.29 5.88
C PRO A 151 11.16 14.31 5.83
N ARG A 152 12.37 14.81 6.16
CA ARG A 152 13.62 14.04 6.07
C ARG A 152 13.59 12.74 6.89
N GLU A 153 12.78 12.70 7.95
CA GLU A 153 12.38 11.55 8.75
C GLU A 153 10.87 11.68 9.00
N GLY A 154 10.08 10.61 8.84
CA GLY A 154 8.64 10.72 9.06
C GLY A 154 7.80 9.51 8.64
N ARG A 155 6.56 9.51 9.14
CA ARG A 155 5.53 8.52 8.79
C ARG A 155 4.75 8.99 7.59
N LEU A 156 4.53 8.07 6.65
CA LEU A 156 3.52 8.23 5.61
C LEU A 156 2.39 7.23 5.89
N GLU A 157 1.24 7.75 6.27
CA GLU A 157 0.03 6.97 6.16
C GLU A 157 -0.54 7.20 4.77
N ILE A 158 -0.51 6.14 3.95
CA ILE A 158 -1.30 6.11 2.71
C ILE A 158 -2.74 5.86 3.16
N GLU A 159 -3.36 6.88 3.74
CA GLU A 159 -4.79 6.84 3.87
C GLU A 159 -5.35 6.76 2.46
N PRO A 160 -6.24 5.80 2.15
CA PRO A 160 -7.03 5.87 0.94
C PRO A 160 -7.90 7.12 1.08
N ARG A 161 -7.36 8.28 0.67
CA ARG A 161 -8.19 9.44 0.40
C ARG A 161 -9.17 8.94 -0.65
N LEU A 162 -10.44 8.89 -0.27
CA LEU A 162 -11.57 8.63 -1.15
C LEU A 162 -11.57 9.69 -2.26
N ALA A 163 -10.64 9.59 -3.20
CA ALA A 163 -10.69 10.37 -4.42
C ALA A 163 -11.88 9.80 -5.18
N SER A 164 -12.98 10.54 -5.14
CA SER A 164 -14.31 10.22 -5.65
C SER A 164 -14.39 10.29 -7.18
N GLY A 165 -13.38 9.78 -7.87
CA GLY A 165 -13.31 9.80 -9.33
C GLY A 165 -12.73 8.51 -9.90
N PRO A 166 -13.05 8.18 -11.16
CA PRO A 166 -12.50 7.01 -11.84
C PRO A 166 -10.97 7.15 -11.93
N TYR A 167 -10.28 6.19 -11.32
CA TYR A 167 -8.83 6.09 -11.22
C TYR A 167 -8.23 5.55 -12.53
N GLN A 168 -8.90 4.58 -13.16
CA GLN A 168 -8.64 4.15 -14.55
C GLN A 168 -9.79 3.29 -15.05
N ARG A 169 -10.12 3.39 -16.34
CA ARG A 169 -10.98 2.42 -17.04
C ARG A 169 -10.14 1.21 -17.46
N ASN A 170 -10.44 0.02 -16.92
CA ASN A 170 -9.83 -1.24 -17.36
C ASN A 170 -10.90 -2.13 -18.01
N GLY A 171 -10.91 -2.14 -19.34
CA GLY A 171 -12.00 -2.76 -20.11
C GLY A 171 -13.32 -2.01 -19.92
N GLN A 172 -14.31 -2.66 -19.32
CA GLN A 172 -15.64 -2.07 -19.04
C GLN A 172 -15.79 -1.52 -17.62
N ARG A 173 -14.78 -1.66 -16.75
CA ARG A 173 -14.88 -1.27 -15.35
C ARG A 173 -14.07 -0.01 -15.08
N ASP A 174 -14.69 0.95 -14.42
CA ASP A 174 -13.99 2.08 -13.82
C ASP A 174 -13.57 1.67 -12.40
N LEU A 175 -12.26 1.63 -12.17
CA LEU A 175 -11.71 1.39 -10.84
C LEU A 175 -11.55 2.72 -10.12
N SER A 176 -11.85 2.77 -8.82
CA SER A 176 -11.46 3.86 -7.92
C SER A 176 -10.11 3.56 -7.25
N GLN A 177 -9.51 4.55 -6.56
CA GLN A 177 -8.31 4.31 -5.74
C GLN A 177 -8.61 3.31 -4.61
N GLY A 178 -9.82 3.37 -4.04
CA GLY A 178 -10.27 2.44 -3.01
C GLY A 178 -10.32 1.00 -3.51
N ASP A 179 -10.81 0.79 -4.74
CA ASP A 179 -10.87 -0.55 -5.35
C ASP A 179 -9.46 -1.12 -5.56
N VAL A 180 -8.52 -0.30 -6.04
CA VAL A 180 -7.13 -0.74 -6.25
C VAL A 180 -6.46 -1.07 -4.92
N CYS A 181 -6.62 -0.23 -3.90
CA CYS A 181 -6.12 -0.55 -2.56
C CYS A 181 -6.76 -1.83 -2.00
N GLY A 182 -8.05 -2.06 -2.23
CA GLY A 182 -8.73 -3.31 -1.86
C GLY A 182 -8.12 -4.53 -2.56
N LEU A 183 -7.96 -4.46 -3.88
CA LEU A 183 -7.35 -5.54 -4.67
C LEU A 183 -5.92 -5.85 -4.23
N MET A 184 -5.13 -4.82 -3.90
CA MET A 184 -3.78 -4.99 -3.38
C MET A 184 -3.77 -5.66 -1.99
N ARG A 185 -4.75 -5.38 -1.13
CA ARG A 185 -4.86 -6.04 0.20
C ARG A 185 -5.28 -7.50 0.07
N ASP A 186 -6.24 -7.78 -0.82
CA ASP A 186 -6.89 -9.08 -0.91
C ASP A 186 -6.10 -10.09 -1.76
N HIS A 187 -5.34 -9.63 -2.77
CA HIS A 187 -4.71 -10.53 -3.75
C HIS A 187 -3.18 -10.43 -3.84
N ALA A 188 -2.57 -9.34 -3.37
CA ALA A 188 -1.12 -9.20 -3.42
C ALA A 188 -0.47 -9.76 -2.15
N SER A 189 0.59 -10.54 -2.31
CA SER A 189 1.52 -10.85 -1.23
C SER A 189 2.13 -9.57 -0.65
N GLY A 190 2.65 -9.62 0.57
CA GLY A 190 3.32 -8.46 1.17
C GLY A 190 4.42 -7.89 0.28
N PHE A 191 5.19 -8.76 -0.38
CA PHE A 191 6.25 -8.37 -1.31
C PHE A 191 5.74 -7.63 -2.55
N GLU A 192 4.69 -8.14 -3.19
CA GLU A 192 4.05 -7.49 -4.35
C GLU A 192 3.43 -6.15 -3.96
N ARG A 193 2.86 -6.07 -2.75
CA ARG A 193 2.28 -4.84 -2.20
C ARG A 193 3.35 -3.76 -1.97
N VAL A 194 4.47 -4.15 -1.37
CA VAL A 194 5.64 -3.27 -1.20
C VAL A 194 6.15 -2.80 -2.56
N ALA A 195 6.34 -3.71 -3.52
CA ALA A 195 6.78 -3.35 -4.87
C ALA A 195 5.84 -2.35 -5.56
N TRP A 196 4.52 -2.52 -5.43
CA TRP A 196 3.54 -1.57 -5.95
C TRP A 196 3.67 -0.19 -5.27
N MET A 197 3.69 -0.14 -3.93
CA MET A 197 3.81 1.12 -3.19
C MET A 197 5.11 1.86 -3.53
N GLU A 198 6.21 1.12 -3.69
CA GLU A 198 7.52 1.61 -4.07
C GLU A 198 7.55 2.30 -5.44
N GLU A 199 6.58 2.05 -6.32
CA GLU A 199 6.46 2.78 -7.59
C GLU A 199 6.19 4.28 -7.38
N ALA A 200 5.64 4.68 -6.23
CA ALA A 200 5.40 6.08 -5.89
C ALA A 200 6.70 6.85 -5.57
N PHE A 201 7.78 6.15 -5.21
CA PHE A 201 9.03 6.74 -4.71
C PHE A 201 10.16 6.57 -5.73
N ARG A 202 10.17 7.35 -6.80
CA ARG A 202 11.18 7.24 -7.88
C ARG A 202 12.24 8.32 -7.84
N SER A 203 12.14 9.24 -6.91
CA SER A 203 13.12 10.30 -6.72
C SER A 203 14.46 9.69 -6.34
N GLU A 204 15.52 10.14 -7.01
CA GLU A 204 16.87 9.71 -6.71
C GLU A 204 17.27 10.17 -5.31
N VAL A 205 17.91 9.28 -4.55
CA VAL A 205 18.45 9.62 -3.24
C VAL A 205 19.74 10.41 -3.42
N PRO A 206 19.94 11.54 -2.71
CA PRO A 206 21.19 12.30 -2.78
C PRO A 206 22.43 11.44 -2.55
N ARG A 207 23.53 11.77 -3.23
CA ARG A 207 24.80 11.03 -3.12
C ARG A 207 25.25 10.93 -1.66
N GLY A 208 25.69 9.74 -1.25
CA GLY A 208 26.13 9.49 0.12
C GLY A 208 24.98 9.31 1.12
N MET A 209 23.73 9.21 0.66
CA MET A 209 22.58 8.91 1.50
C MET A 209 21.91 7.60 1.05
N ALA A 210 21.21 6.97 1.99
CA ALA A 210 20.25 5.91 1.75
C ALA A 210 18.88 6.31 2.31
N LEU A 211 17.81 5.81 1.70
CA LEU A 211 16.47 5.86 2.28
C LEU A 211 16.09 4.46 2.73
N HIS A 212 15.64 4.34 3.98
CA HIS A 212 15.07 3.12 4.55
C HIS A 212 13.57 3.34 4.71
N ARG A 213 12.78 2.44 4.12
CA ARG A 213 11.33 2.46 4.17
C ARG A 213 10.79 1.14 4.70
N TYR A 214 9.98 1.24 5.75
CA TYR A 214 9.49 0.10 6.51
C TYR A 214 8.00 -0.07 6.27
N TYR A 215 7.60 -1.30 5.99
CA TYR A 215 6.22 -1.70 5.75
C TYR A 215 5.87 -2.85 6.68
N LEU A 216 4.61 -2.92 7.11
CA LEU A 216 4.10 -4.00 7.97
C LEU A 216 2.91 -4.65 7.27
N ASP A 217 2.90 -5.98 7.19
CA ASP A 217 1.80 -6.73 6.61
C ASP A 217 0.87 -7.37 7.66
N ALA A 218 -0.17 -8.06 7.19
CA ALA A 218 -1.16 -8.70 8.05
C ALA A 218 -0.62 -9.88 8.87
N ASP A 219 0.49 -10.46 8.44
CA ASP A 219 1.14 -11.60 9.09
C ASP A 219 2.21 -11.13 10.08
N LEU A 220 2.25 -9.82 10.37
CA LEU A 220 3.25 -9.16 11.19
C LEU A 220 4.67 -9.29 10.62
N SER A 221 4.81 -9.49 9.31
CA SER A 221 6.12 -9.38 8.66
C SER A 221 6.44 -7.91 8.39
N VAL A 222 7.65 -7.51 8.74
CA VAL A 222 8.18 -6.18 8.43
C VAL A 222 9.06 -6.30 7.20
N TYR A 223 8.81 -5.43 6.22
CA TYR A 223 9.64 -5.29 5.04
C TYR A 223 10.45 -4.01 5.15
N LEU A 224 11.76 -4.11 4.93
CA LEU A 224 12.65 -2.96 4.84
C LEU A 224 13.09 -2.80 3.39
N VAL A 225 12.63 -1.75 2.71
CA VAL A 225 13.18 -1.33 1.44
C VAL A 225 14.30 -0.33 1.67
N ARG A 226 15.48 -0.63 1.13
CA ARG A 226 16.66 0.22 1.16
C ARG A 226 16.94 0.76 -0.23
N GLN A 227 17.00 2.08 -0.35
CA GLN A 227 17.30 2.76 -1.61
C GLN A 227 18.62 3.53 -1.54
N ILE A 228 19.54 3.26 -2.49
CA ILE A 228 20.75 4.05 -2.74
C ILE A 228 20.72 4.52 -4.20
N GLY A 229 20.77 5.84 -4.41
CA GLY A 229 20.53 6.42 -5.74
C GLY A 229 19.15 5.99 -6.25
N LEU A 230 19.12 5.21 -7.33
CA LEU A 230 17.91 4.59 -7.90
C LEU A 230 17.76 3.10 -7.56
N ALA A 231 18.81 2.45 -7.05
CA ALA A 231 18.77 1.03 -6.73
C ALA A 231 17.97 0.80 -5.45
N LYS A 232 17.06 -0.18 -5.49
CA LYS A 232 16.24 -0.59 -4.35
C LYS A 232 16.45 -2.06 -4.04
N THR A 233 16.78 -2.36 -2.80
CA THR A 233 16.80 -3.71 -2.25
C THR A 233 15.77 -3.83 -1.14
N VAL A 234 15.41 -5.05 -0.78
CA VAL A 234 14.39 -5.33 0.21
C VAL A 234 14.82 -6.49 1.09
N CYS A 235 14.66 -6.33 2.39
CA CYS A 235 14.78 -7.37 3.40
C CYS A 235 13.39 -7.66 3.97
N VAL A 236 13.17 -8.90 4.40
CA VAL A 236 11.93 -9.33 5.06
C VAL A 236 12.28 -9.88 6.42
N LEU A 237 11.52 -9.49 7.43
CA LEU A 237 11.64 -9.98 8.79
C LEU A 237 10.27 -10.43 9.27
N SER A 238 10.14 -11.72 9.59
CA SER A 238 8.95 -12.23 10.29
C SER A 238 9.01 -11.85 11.77
N ALA A 239 7.85 -11.58 12.35
CA ALA A 239 7.72 -11.33 13.79
C ALA A 239 8.25 -12.51 14.64
N SER A 240 8.82 -12.19 15.80
CA SER A 240 9.15 -13.18 16.83
C SER A 240 7.92 -14.01 17.22
N GLU A 241 8.13 -15.21 17.75
CA GLU A 241 7.01 -16.08 18.19
C GLU A 241 6.13 -15.36 19.21
N GLU A 242 6.73 -14.59 20.10
CA GLU A 242 6.00 -13.83 21.11
C GLU A 242 5.13 -12.73 20.50
N ALA A 243 5.67 -11.95 19.56
CA ALA A 243 4.89 -10.93 18.85
C ALA A 243 3.78 -11.57 17.99
N ARG A 244 4.04 -12.72 17.36
CA ARG A 244 3.04 -13.49 16.61
C ARG A 244 1.94 -14.03 17.50
N ALA A 245 2.27 -14.50 18.71
CA ALA A 245 1.29 -15.00 19.68
C ALA A 245 0.32 -13.90 20.14
N ARG A 246 0.75 -12.63 20.15
CA ARG A 246 -0.14 -11.48 20.37
C ARG A 246 -1.05 -11.21 19.17
N GLY A 247 -0.52 -11.36 17.96
CA GLY A 247 -1.27 -11.25 16.71
C GLY A 247 -1.86 -9.86 16.46
N LEU A 248 -2.64 -9.75 15.39
CA LEU A 248 -3.50 -8.59 15.15
C LEU A 248 -4.88 -8.84 15.75
N LEU A 249 -5.44 -7.84 16.42
CA LEU A 249 -6.80 -7.92 16.94
C LEU A 249 -7.81 -7.62 15.83
N ILE A 250 -8.83 -8.46 15.68
CA ILE A 250 -9.82 -8.39 14.60
C ILE A 250 -11.18 -8.02 15.17
N TYR A 251 -11.74 -6.89 14.73
CA TYR A 251 -13.03 -6.41 15.26
C TYR A 251 -14.17 -6.56 14.23
N PRO A 252 -15.32 -7.13 14.63
CA PRO A 252 -16.53 -7.07 13.82
C PRO A 252 -17.05 -5.62 13.78
N LYS A 253 -17.36 -5.15 12.57
CA LYS A 253 -17.66 -3.77 12.23
C LYS A 253 -18.93 -3.26 12.95
N ARG A 254 -18.82 -2.67 14.16
CA ARG A 254 -19.96 -1.99 14.83
C ARG A 254 -19.66 -0.61 15.44
N ARG A 255 -18.40 -0.17 15.58
CA ARG A 255 -18.04 1.20 16.02
C ARG A 255 -16.72 1.69 15.40
N PRO A 256 -16.46 3.01 15.23
CA PRO A 256 -15.11 3.55 15.07
C PRO A 256 -14.19 2.99 16.16
N LEU A 257 -13.02 2.49 15.75
CA LEU A 257 -11.99 2.01 16.68
C LEU A 257 -11.29 3.24 17.26
N THR A 258 -11.28 3.35 18.58
CA THR A 258 -10.55 4.41 19.30
C THR A 258 -9.21 3.85 19.79
N TYR A 259 -8.29 4.74 20.17
CA TYR A 259 -7.02 4.34 20.76
C TYR A 259 -7.22 3.52 22.06
N GLU A 260 -8.32 3.77 22.77
CA GLU A 260 -8.72 3.05 23.98
C GLU A 260 -9.02 1.56 23.72
N ASP A 261 -9.40 1.19 22.49
CA ASP A 261 -9.67 -0.22 22.15
C ASP A 261 -8.38 -1.05 22.00
N ALA A 262 -7.21 -0.40 21.88
CA ALA A 262 -5.89 -1.03 21.71
C ALA A 262 -5.07 -1.06 23.01
N ALA A 263 -5.55 -0.44 24.08
CA ALA A 263 -4.97 -0.46 25.42
C ALA A 263 -5.64 -1.54 26.27
#